data_AF-A0A336N2G1-F1
#
_entry.id   AF-A0A336N2G1-F1
#
_cell.length_a   1.000
_cell.length_b   1.000
_cell.length_c   1.000
_cell.angle_alpha   90.00
_cell.angle_beta   90.00
_cell.angle_gamma   90.00
#
_symmetry.space_group_name_H-M   'P 1'
#
loop_
_entity.id
_entity.type
_entity.pdbx_description
1 polymer ?
#
loop_
_entity_poly.entity_id
_entity_poly.type
_entity_poly.pdbx_seq_one_letter_code
_entity_poly.pdbx_strand_id
1 'polypeptide(L)'
;MHQITRIKLNNIKLILFLIVTLMLTLVQSCGPGRGFGGPRRSRKLTPLVFKQHVPNVSENTLGASGLQEGKITKDDPKFSKLVPNYNKDIIFKDEEGTGADRLMTELILKSVTSELNFYCAYEEKNSNRLTSNHNNDRKLYNRSIAYEHQSNS
;
A
#
# COMPACT_ATOMS: atom_id res chain seq x y z
N MET A 1 -51.01 32.01 -55.72
CA MET A 1 -49.68 32.45 -55.23
C MET A 1 -49.41 32.15 -53.75
N HIS A 2 -50.42 32.17 -52.87
CA HIS A 2 -50.24 32.02 -51.41
C HIS A 2 -49.84 30.61 -50.91
N GLN A 3 -50.15 29.55 -51.66
CA GLN A 3 -49.77 28.17 -51.30
C GLN A 3 -48.30 27.87 -51.62
N ILE A 4 -47.77 28.44 -52.72
CA ILE A 4 -46.37 28.26 -53.14
C ILE A 4 -45.41 28.96 -52.16
N THR A 5 -45.79 30.12 -51.63
CA THR A 5 -45.00 30.83 -50.61
C THR A 5 -44.97 30.07 -49.28
N ARG A 6 -46.09 29.45 -48.88
CA ARG A 6 -46.14 28.57 -47.70
C ARG A 6 -45.28 27.31 -47.85
N ILE A 7 -45.27 26.67 -49.02
CA ILE A 7 -44.42 25.50 -49.30
C ILE A 7 -42.93 25.88 -49.26
N LYS A 8 -42.54 27.00 -49.89
CA LYS A 8 -41.14 27.49 -49.85
C LYS A 8 -40.71 27.81 -48.42
N LEU A 9 -41.58 28.42 -47.61
CA LEU A 9 -41.30 28.75 -46.21
C LEU A 9 -41.14 27.49 -45.34
N ASN A 10 -41.96 26.46 -45.58
CA ASN A 10 -41.85 25.18 -44.85
C ASN A 10 -40.57 24.43 -45.22
N ASN A 11 -40.16 24.44 -46.49
CA ASN A 11 -38.91 23.83 -46.93
C ASN A 11 -37.70 24.55 -46.34
N ILE A 12 -37.72 25.88 -46.26
CA ILE A 12 -36.66 26.67 -45.61
C ILE A 12 -36.57 26.34 -44.12
N LYS A 13 -37.70 26.22 -43.42
CA LYS A 13 -37.72 25.80 -42.00
C LYS A 13 -37.19 24.38 -41.79
N LEU A 14 -37.53 23.45 -42.69
CA LEU A 14 -37.03 22.08 -42.66
C LEU A 14 -35.51 22.03 -42.85
N ILE A 15 -34.98 22.79 -43.81
CA ILE A 15 -33.54 22.89 -44.08
C ILE A 15 -32.82 23.52 -42.88
N LEU A 16 -33.37 24.60 -42.30
CA LEU A 16 -32.78 25.23 -41.11
C LEU A 16 -32.75 24.27 -39.91
N PHE A 17 -33.83 23.52 -39.69
CA PHE A 17 -33.89 22.51 -38.64
C PHE A 17 -32.83 21.41 -38.84
N LEU A 18 -32.69 20.91 -40.07
CA LEU A 18 -31.68 19.91 -40.42
C LEU A 18 -30.25 20.43 -40.16
N ILE A 19 -29.95 21.66 -40.57
CA ILE A 19 -28.63 22.30 -40.35
C ILE A 19 -28.35 22.45 -38.84
N VAL A 20 -29.33 22.89 -38.05
CA VAL A 20 -29.17 23.01 -36.59
C VAL A 20 -28.90 21.65 -35.96
N THR A 21 -29.65 20.60 -36.31
CA THR A 21 -29.40 19.25 -35.77
C THR A 21 -28.01 18.71 -36.12
N LEU A 22 -27.51 18.99 -37.33
CA LEU A 22 -26.18 18.57 -37.76
C LEU A 22 -25.08 19.29 -36.95
N MET A 23 -25.24 20.59 -36.69
CA MET A 23 -24.28 21.37 -35.89
C MET A 23 -24.21 20.91 -34.43
N LEU A 24 -25.32 20.46 -33.83
CA LEU A 24 -25.31 19.93 -32.45
C LEU A 24 -24.49 18.63 -32.32
N THR A 25 -24.45 17.79 -33.36
CA THR A 25 -23.68 16.52 -33.32
C THR A 25 -22.16 16.73 -33.34
N LEU A 26 -21.68 17.82 -33.92
CA LEU A 26 -20.24 18.13 -34.04
C LEU A 26 -19.62 18.65 -32.72
N VAL A 27 -20.44 19.13 -31.78
CA VAL A 27 -19.99 19.72 -30.51
C VAL A 27 -19.78 18.64 -29.43
N GLN A 28 -20.25 17.41 -29.63
CA GLN A 28 -20.10 16.31 -28.66
C GLN A 28 -18.76 15.56 -28.74
N SER A 29 -17.85 15.94 -29.65
CA SER A 29 -16.58 15.23 -29.86
C SER A 29 -15.43 15.62 -28.94
N CYS A 30 -15.59 16.62 -28.05
CA CYS A 30 -14.54 17.04 -27.11
C CYS A 30 -14.82 16.52 -25.69
N GLY A 31 -14.76 15.19 -25.51
CA GLY A 31 -14.64 14.60 -24.18
C GLY A 31 -13.28 14.96 -23.55
N PRO A 32 -13.14 14.97 -22.21
CA PRO A 32 -11.86 15.24 -21.56
C PRO A 32 -10.79 14.31 -22.14
N GLY A 33 -9.81 14.91 -22.83
CA GLY A 33 -8.78 14.18 -23.57
C GLY A 33 -7.99 13.23 -22.66
N ARG A 34 -7.34 12.22 -23.27
CA ARG A 34 -6.44 11.30 -22.56
C ARG A 34 -5.44 12.12 -21.75
N GLY A 35 -5.58 12.11 -20.42
CA GLY A 35 -4.71 12.85 -19.53
C GLY A 35 -3.25 12.44 -19.75
N PHE A 36 -2.38 13.43 -19.97
CA PHE A 36 -0.94 13.20 -19.99
C PHE A 36 -0.47 12.90 -18.57
N GLY A 37 -0.32 11.61 -18.28
CA GLY A 37 0.07 11.10 -16.97
C GLY A 37 -0.03 9.60 -16.97
N GLY A 38 1.04 8.93 -17.40
CA GLY A 38 1.13 7.49 -17.22
C GLY A 38 1.03 7.13 -15.73
N PRO A 39 0.56 5.92 -15.38
CA PRO A 39 0.55 5.48 -14.00
C PRO A 39 1.94 5.65 -13.38
N ARG A 40 1.98 6.17 -12.14
CA ARG A 40 3.24 6.30 -11.39
C ARG A 40 3.90 4.92 -11.33
N ARG A 41 5.13 4.81 -11.83
CA ARG A 41 5.89 3.55 -11.75
C ARG A 41 6.15 3.27 -10.27
N SER A 42 5.61 2.16 -9.77
CA SER A 42 5.96 1.68 -8.44
C SER A 42 7.46 1.36 -8.41
N ARG A 43 8.12 1.69 -7.30
CA ARG A 43 9.51 1.26 -7.08
C ARG A 43 9.58 -0.26 -7.12
N LYS A 44 10.54 -0.79 -7.86
CA LYS A 44 10.83 -2.24 -7.86
C LYS A 44 11.51 -2.58 -6.54
N LEU A 45 11.02 -3.61 -5.87
CA LEU A 45 11.62 -4.14 -4.65
C LEU A 45 12.75 -5.08 -5.07
N THR A 46 13.97 -4.80 -4.59
CA THR A 46 15.12 -5.70 -4.77
C THR A 46 15.32 -6.48 -3.47
N PRO A 47 15.34 -7.81 -3.50
CA PRO A 47 15.58 -8.60 -2.30
C PRO A 47 17.00 -8.32 -1.76
N LEU A 48 17.14 -8.39 -0.44
CA LEU A 48 18.46 -8.31 0.19
C LEU A 48 19.23 -9.62 -0.06
N VAL A 49 20.53 -9.49 -0.29
CA VAL A 49 21.46 -10.62 -0.38
C VAL A 49 21.82 -11.10 1.03
N PHE A 50 22.19 -12.38 1.19
CA PHE A 50 22.63 -12.91 2.48
C PHE A 50 23.74 -12.04 3.09
N LYS A 51 23.60 -11.68 4.38
CA LYS A 51 24.46 -10.76 5.15
C LYS A 51 24.47 -9.29 4.67
N GLN A 52 23.62 -8.92 3.71
CA GLN A 52 23.43 -7.53 3.36
C GLN A 52 22.60 -6.83 4.43
N HIS A 53 22.96 -5.59 4.75
CA HIS A 53 22.16 -4.69 5.57
C HIS A 53 21.96 -3.36 4.81
N VAL A 54 20.84 -2.70 5.06
CA VAL A 54 20.51 -1.40 4.47
C VAL A 54 20.03 -0.49 5.59
N PRO A 55 20.63 0.70 5.78
CA PRO A 55 21.78 1.27 5.06
C PRO A 55 23.07 0.45 5.27
N ASN A 56 24.05 0.57 4.35
CA ASN A 56 25.33 -0.16 4.44
C ASN A 56 26.30 0.52 5.44
N VAL A 57 25.86 0.63 6.68
CA VAL A 57 26.59 1.16 7.84
C VAL A 57 26.22 0.32 9.05
N SER A 58 27.01 0.39 10.12
CA SER A 58 26.69 -0.36 11.33
C SER A 58 25.36 0.09 11.95
N GLU A 59 24.65 -0.85 12.56
CA GLU A 59 23.35 -0.63 13.21
C GLU A 59 23.38 0.53 14.21
N ASN A 60 24.43 0.60 15.02
CA ASN A 60 24.56 1.59 16.09
C ASN A 60 25.02 2.98 15.62
N THR A 61 25.04 3.22 14.31
CA THR A 61 25.37 4.53 13.74
C THR A 61 24.14 5.44 13.72
N LEU A 62 24.33 6.75 13.87
CA LEU A 62 23.26 7.76 13.82
C LEU A 62 22.45 7.76 12.50
N GLY A 63 23.02 7.24 11.41
CA GLY A 63 22.34 7.08 10.12
C GLY A 63 21.51 5.80 9.99
N ALA A 64 21.49 4.95 11.00
CA ALA A 64 20.76 3.68 11.07
C ALA A 64 19.85 3.67 12.31
N SER A 65 20.08 2.77 13.27
CA SER A 65 19.25 2.61 14.48
C SER A 65 19.65 3.56 15.62
N GLY A 66 20.82 4.20 15.54
CA GLY A 66 21.33 5.11 16.57
C GLY A 66 22.08 4.42 17.71
N LEU A 67 22.46 5.17 18.75
CA LEU A 67 23.25 4.64 19.85
C LEU A 67 22.40 3.75 20.78
N GLN A 68 22.99 2.67 21.29
CA GLN A 68 22.33 1.77 22.24
C GLN A 68 22.11 2.48 23.58
N GLU A 69 20.86 2.47 24.07
CA GLU A 69 20.47 3.14 25.32
C GLU A 69 20.63 2.29 26.59
N GLY A 70 21.05 1.03 26.45
CA GLY A 70 21.18 0.05 27.53
C GLY A 70 19.95 -0.84 27.71
N LYS A 71 20.12 -1.92 28.49
CA LYS A 71 19.08 -2.92 28.73
C LYS A 71 17.96 -2.37 29.61
N ILE A 72 16.72 -2.56 29.20
CA ILE A 72 15.53 -2.19 29.97
C ILE A 72 15.13 -3.36 30.88
N THR A 73 15.05 -3.14 32.18
CA THR A 73 14.51 -4.09 33.16
C THR A 73 13.11 -3.67 33.60
N LYS A 74 12.36 -4.56 34.28
CA LYS A 74 10.98 -4.28 34.71
C LYS A 74 10.87 -3.12 35.72
N ASP A 75 11.94 -2.88 36.49
CA ASP A 75 11.99 -1.82 37.50
C ASP A 75 12.42 -0.46 36.90
N ASP A 76 12.84 -0.43 35.63
CA ASP A 76 13.29 0.78 34.95
C ASP A 76 12.08 1.67 34.58
N PRO A 77 12.10 2.99 34.83
CA PRO A 77 11.07 3.90 34.34
C PRO A 77 10.84 3.80 32.82
N LYS A 78 11.86 3.42 32.02
CA LYS A 78 11.72 3.20 30.57
C LYS A 78 10.78 2.05 30.24
N PHE A 79 10.62 1.06 31.13
CA PHE A 79 9.72 -0.07 30.92
C PHE A 79 8.27 0.37 30.76
N SER A 80 7.86 1.43 31.45
CA SER A 80 6.51 1.99 31.34
C SER A 80 6.17 2.54 29.95
N LYS A 81 7.19 2.80 29.11
CA LYS A 81 7.02 3.30 27.73
C LYS A 81 6.84 2.17 26.72
N LEU A 82 7.06 0.91 27.12
CA LEU A 82 6.85 -0.24 26.25
C LEU A 82 5.36 -0.55 26.17
N VAL A 83 4.89 -0.75 24.96
CA VAL A 83 3.49 -1.04 24.65
C VAL A 83 3.37 -2.48 24.15
N PRO A 84 2.40 -3.26 24.67
CA PRO A 84 2.19 -4.62 24.20
C PRO A 84 1.53 -4.66 22.81
N ASN A 85 2.02 -5.56 21.96
CA ASN A 85 1.45 -5.85 20.65
C ASN A 85 0.50 -7.06 20.72
N TYR A 86 -0.78 -6.80 20.49
CA TYR A 86 -1.85 -7.81 20.46
C TYR A 86 -2.37 -8.10 19.05
N ASN A 87 -1.60 -7.80 18.01
CA ASN A 87 -2.00 -8.11 16.65
C ASN A 87 -2.14 -9.64 16.48
N LYS A 88 -3.31 -10.08 16.02
CA LYS A 88 -3.66 -11.50 15.84
C LYS A 88 -2.93 -12.13 14.65
N ASP A 89 -2.44 -11.31 13.73
CA ASP A 89 -1.71 -11.76 12.55
C ASP A 89 -0.25 -12.13 12.87
N ILE A 90 0.22 -11.76 14.07
CA ILE A 90 1.56 -12.06 14.56
C ILE A 90 1.51 -13.24 15.50
N ILE A 91 2.32 -14.24 15.20
CA ILE A 91 2.51 -15.40 16.07
C ILE A 91 3.77 -15.18 16.89
N PHE A 92 3.59 -14.81 18.16
CA PHE A 92 4.67 -14.70 19.12
C PHE A 92 5.04 -16.10 19.64
N LYS A 93 6.34 -16.35 19.83
CA LYS A 93 6.84 -17.63 20.32
C LYS A 93 6.53 -17.80 21.82
N ASP A 94 6.90 -16.80 22.64
CA ASP A 94 6.63 -16.70 24.08
C ASP A 94 6.79 -18.04 24.82
N GLU A 95 7.97 -18.65 24.72
CA GLU A 95 8.26 -19.95 25.35
C GLU A 95 8.26 -19.85 26.88
N GLU A 96 8.52 -18.67 27.40
CA GLU A 96 8.54 -18.34 28.83
C GLU A 96 7.13 -18.15 29.40
N GLY A 97 6.11 -17.97 28.56
CA GLY A 97 4.73 -17.71 28.97
C GLY A 97 4.55 -16.40 29.75
N THR A 98 5.47 -15.45 29.59
CA THR A 98 5.46 -14.18 30.33
C THR A 98 4.85 -13.04 29.50
N GLY A 99 4.70 -13.22 28.20
CA GLY A 99 4.25 -12.19 27.27
C GLY A 99 5.28 -11.09 27.03
N ALA A 100 6.53 -11.27 27.47
CA ALA A 100 7.59 -10.30 27.26
C ALA A 100 7.82 -10.01 25.77
N ASP A 101 7.64 -11.01 24.90
CA ASP A 101 7.82 -10.86 23.47
C ASP A 101 6.85 -9.89 22.79
N ARG A 102 5.78 -9.53 23.48
CA ARG A 102 4.77 -8.60 22.99
C ARG A 102 5.15 -7.15 23.28
N LEU A 103 6.04 -6.90 24.24
CA LEU A 103 6.39 -5.56 24.68
C LEU A 103 7.44 -4.95 23.75
N MET A 104 7.10 -3.82 23.13
CA MET A 104 7.98 -3.10 22.21
C MET A 104 7.77 -1.59 22.32
N THR A 105 8.71 -0.81 21.79
CA THR A 105 8.51 0.65 21.71
C THR A 105 7.41 0.98 20.70
N GLU A 106 6.74 2.12 20.86
CA GLU A 106 5.71 2.56 19.90
C GLU A 106 6.23 2.70 18.47
N LEU A 107 7.50 3.07 18.31
CA LEU A 107 8.15 3.20 17.00
C LEU A 107 8.26 1.83 16.31
N ILE A 108 8.73 0.82 17.04
CA ILE A 108 8.84 -0.55 16.52
C ILE A 108 7.45 -1.12 16.25
N LEU A 109 6.47 -0.90 17.14
CA LEU A 109 5.10 -1.34 16.92
C LEU A 109 4.53 -0.84 15.60
N LYS A 110 4.74 0.45 15.29
CA LYS A 110 4.33 1.06 14.02
C LYS A 110 5.08 0.47 12.83
N SER A 111 6.39 0.24 12.95
CA SER A 111 7.19 -0.38 11.87
C SER A 111 6.70 -1.80 11.57
N VAL A 112 6.61 -2.65 12.59
CA VAL A 112 6.18 -4.05 12.46
C VAL A 112 4.77 -4.15 11.86
N THR A 113 3.83 -3.34 12.33
CA THR A 113 2.47 -3.32 11.76
C THR A 113 2.46 -2.84 10.30
N SER A 114 3.29 -1.88 9.94
CA SER A 114 3.41 -1.43 8.55
C SER A 114 4.03 -2.50 7.64
N GLU A 115 5.03 -3.23 8.12
CA GLU A 115 5.66 -4.34 7.41
C GLU A 115 4.70 -5.51 7.21
N LEU A 116 3.92 -5.87 8.22
CA LEU A 116 2.88 -6.89 8.11
C LEU A 116 1.83 -6.51 7.06
N ASN A 117 1.33 -5.27 7.11
CA ASN A 117 0.37 -4.78 6.11
C ASN A 117 0.96 -4.83 4.70
N PHE A 118 2.22 -4.45 4.55
CA PHE A 118 2.93 -4.53 3.28
C PHE A 118 3.05 -5.97 2.79
N TYR A 119 3.42 -6.91 3.67
CA TYR A 119 3.54 -8.32 3.34
C TYR A 119 2.20 -8.94 2.96
N CYS A 120 1.14 -8.68 3.73
CA CYS A 120 -0.23 -9.12 3.42
C CYS A 120 -0.68 -8.61 2.04
N ALA A 121 -0.42 -7.33 1.72
CA ALA A 121 -0.74 -6.77 0.42
C ALA A 121 0.13 -7.33 -0.72
N TYR A 122 1.40 -7.69 -0.43
CA TYR A 122 2.29 -8.33 -1.38
C TYR A 122 1.85 -9.76 -1.69
N GLU A 123 1.47 -10.54 -0.66
CA GLU A 123 0.90 -11.87 -0.84
C GLU A 123 -0.41 -11.83 -1.62
N GLU A 124 -1.35 -10.95 -1.30
CA GLU A 124 -2.64 -10.87 -1.99
C GLU A 124 -2.47 -10.64 -3.51
N LYS A 125 -1.50 -9.80 -3.91
CA LYS A 125 -1.17 -9.58 -5.32
C LYS A 125 -0.51 -10.78 -6.00
N ASN A 126 0.23 -11.60 -5.25
CA ASN A 126 0.93 -12.78 -5.77
C ASN A 126 0.11 -14.08 -5.62
N SER A 127 -0.90 -14.11 -4.77
CA SER A 127 -1.80 -15.24 -4.52
C SER A 127 -2.63 -15.60 -5.75
N ASN A 128 -2.98 -14.62 -6.58
CA ASN A 128 -3.59 -14.84 -7.90
C ASN A 128 -2.65 -15.56 -8.90
N ARG A 129 -1.44 -15.95 -8.50
CA ARG A 129 -0.43 -16.61 -9.34
C ARG A 129 0.02 -17.99 -8.83
N LEU A 130 -0.34 -18.43 -7.62
CA LEU A 130 0.25 -19.63 -7.01
C LEU A 130 -0.80 -20.56 -6.37
N THR A 131 -0.77 -21.83 -6.79
CA THR A 131 -1.72 -22.90 -6.42
C THR A 131 -1.42 -23.54 -5.06
N SER A 132 -2.46 -23.72 -4.23
CA SER A 132 -2.70 -24.66 -3.09
C SER A 132 -1.64 -24.93 -2.00
N ASN A 133 -0.33 -24.74 -2.21
CA ASN A 133 0.72 -25.01 -1.21
C ASN A 133 1.06 -23.81 -0.31
N HIS A 134 0.55 -22.62 -0.63
CA HIS A 134 0.93 -21.34 -0.03
C HIS A 134 0.45 -21.15 1.43
N ASN A 135 -0.55 -21.91 1.88
CA ASN A 135 -1.11 -21.75 3.23
C ASN A 135 -0.15 -22.20 4.36
N ASN A 136 0.82 -23.07 4.08
CA ASN A 136 1.83 -23.48 5.06
C ASN A 136 2.98 -22.49 5.19
N ASP A 137 3.35 -21.79 4.10
CA ASP A 137 4.44 -20.82 4.07
C ASP A 137 4.09 -19.55 4.85
N ARG A 138 2.82 -19.14 4.81
CA ARG A 138 2.31 -17.98 5.57
C ARG A 138 2.55 -18.12 7.09
N LYS A 139 2.47 -19.34 7.62
CA LYS A 139 2.76 -19.63 9.04
C LYS A 139 4.25 -19.58 9.37
N LEU A 140 5.13 -19.94 8.43
CA LEU A 140 6.58 -19.96 8.63
C LEU A 140 7.19 -18.55 8.56
N TYR A 141 6.64 -17.66 7.73
CA TYR A 141 7.11 -16.28 7.62
C TYR A 141 6.62 -15.39 8.77
N ASN A 142 5.35 -15.53 9.18
CA ASN A 142 4.85 -14.86 10.39
C ASN A 142 5.58 -15.34 11.65
N ARG A 143 6.13 -16.56 11.62
CA ARG A 143 7.04 -17.05 12.64
C ARG A 143 8.36 -16.27 12.58
N SER A 144 9.00 -16.06 11.43
CA SER A 144 10.34 -15.43 11.35
C SER A 144 10.41 -13.95 11.74
N ILE A 145 9.43 -13.12 11.37
CA ILE A 145 9.46 -11.66 11.71
C ILE A 145 9.52 -11.44 13.23
N ALA A 146 8.89 -12.30 14.02
CA ALA A 146 8.92 -12.19 15.48
C ALA A 146 10.30 -12.48 16.09
N TYR A 147 11.17 -13.27 15.44
CA TYR A 147 12.49 -13.61 15.99
C TYR A 147 13.54 -12.54 15.74
N GLU A 148 13.46 -11.86 14.59
CA GLU A 148 14.55 -10.98 14.12
C GLU A 148 14.53 -9.60 14.80
N HIS A 149 13.36 -9.16 15.27
CA HIS A 149 13.25 -7.94 16.07
C HIS A 149 13.55 -8.15 17.56
N GLN A 150 13.59 -9.41 18.03
CA GLN A 150 13.91 -9.78 19.41
C GLN A 150 15.42 -9.81 19.69
N SER A 151 16.22 -10.17 18.67
CA SER A 151 17.67 -10.36 18.80
C SER A 151 18.47 -9.07 18.76
N ASN A 152 17.86 -7.97 18.33
CA ASN A 152 18.54 -6.68 18.11
C ASN A 152 18.27 -5.65 19.21
N SER A 153 17.91 -6.10 20.42
CA SER A 153 17.78 -5.26 21.63
C SER A 153 18.65 -5.74 22.78
#